data_AF-A0A5W0XVZ3-F1
#
_entry.id   AF-A0A5W0XVZ3-F1
#
_cell.length_a   1.000
_cell.length_b   1.000
_cell.length_c   1.000
_cell.angle_alpha   90.00
_cell.angle_beta   90.00
_cell.angle_gamma   90.00
#
_symmetry.space_group_name_H-M   'P 1'
#
loop_
_entity.id
_entity.type
_entity.pdbx_description
1 polymer ?
#
loop_
_entity_poly.entity_id
_entity_poly.type
_entity_poly.pdbx_seq_one_letter_code
_entity_poly.pdbx_strand_id
1 'polypeptide(L)' 'MRARIMLFLAALLLSVTATAAIELNNHQARNMDDVRSLGVIYINHHFATESEAHLALNEGAEARNAMYYHVILIR' A
#
# COMPACT_ATOMS: atom_id res chain seq x y z
N MET A 1 -7.73 22.67 -32.26
CA MET A 1 -6.44 22.33 -31.60
C MET A 1 -6.60 22.23 -30.08
N ARG A 2 -6.97 23.30 -29.37
CA ARG A 2 -7.12 23.32 -27.90
C ARG A 2 -8.07 22.25 -27.32
N ALA A 3 -9.24 22.06 -27.93
CA ALA A 3 -10.21 21.06 -27.49
C ALA A 3 -9.69 19.61 -27.62
N ARG A 4 -8.88 19.32 -28.64
CA ARG A 4 -8.27 17.99 -28.82
C ARG A 4 -7.22 17.71 -27.75
N ILE A 5 -6.40 18.72 -27.41
CA ILE A 5 -5.40 18.62 -26.32
C ILE A 5 -6.08 18.38 -24.97
N MET A 6 -7.18 19.09 -24.69
CA MET A 6 -7.99 18.86 -23.48
C MET A 6 -8.57 17.44 -23.45
N LEU A 7 -9.05 16.92 -24.59
CA LEU A 7 -9.59 15.57 -24.69
C LEU A 7 -8.51 14.50 -24.42
N PHE A 8 -7.32 14.67 -24.99
CA PHE A 8 -6.18 13.78 -24.74
C PHE A 8 -5.74 13.81 -23.28
N LEU A 9 -5.70 14.98 -22.66
CA LEU A 9 -5.34 15.11 -21.25
C LEU A 9 -6.40 14.47 -20.34
N ALA A 10 -7.68 14.63 -20.64
CA ALA A 10 -8.77 13.98 -19.91
C ALA A 10 -8.71 12.45 -20.02
N ALA A 11 -8.43 11.92 -21.22
CA ALA A 11 -8.27 10.48 -21.42
C ALA A 11 -7.05 9.92 -20.67
N LEU A 12 -5.94 10.66 -20.60
CA LEU A 12 -4.73 10.25 -19.89
C LEU A 12 -4.89 10.26 -18.36
N LEU A 13 -5.64 11.24 -17.82
CA LEU A 13 -5.90 11.33 -16.38
C LEU A 13 -6.79 10.19 -15.86
N LEU A 14 -7.55 9.51 -16.74
CA LEU A 14 -8.42 8.39 -16.39
C LEU A 14 -7.67 7.05 -16.31
N SER A 15 -6.40 6.97 -16.75
CA SER A 15 -5.64 5.71 -16.76
C SER A 15 -4.80 5.48 -15.50
N VAL A 16 -5.10 6.15 -14.39
CA VAL A 16 -4.42 5.88 -13.11
C VAL A 16 -4.89 4.52 -12.60
N THR A 17 -4.05 3.51 -12.77
CA THR A 17 -4.28 2.15 -12.25
C THR A 17 -3.93 2.10 -10.76
N ALA A 18 -4.77 1.45 -9.96
CA ALA A 18 -4.41 1.12 -8.58
C ALA A 18 -3.19 0.18 -8.58
N THR A 19 -2.10 0.61 -7.97
CA THR A 19 -0.91 -0.20 -7.73
C THR A 19 -1.08 -0.93 -6.41
N ALA A 20 -0.89 -2.25 -6.40
CA ALA A 20 -0.87 -3.03 -5.17
C ALA A 20 0.26 -2.55 -4.25
N ALA A 21 0.02 -2.60 -2.94
CA ALA A 21 1.02 -2.27 -1.94
C ALA A 21 2.15 -3.31 -1.97
N ILE A 22 3.39 -2.88 -1.79
CA ILE A 22 4.55 -3.78 -1.79
C ILE A 22 4.94 -4.09 -0.35
N GLU A 23 4.99 -5.37 0.00
CA GLU A 23 5.58 -5.80 1.27
C GLU A 23 7.10 -5.61 1.23
N LEU A 24 7.62 -4.93 2.25
CA LEU A 24 9.05 -4.79 2.47
C LEU A 24 9.54 -5.82 3.48
N ASN A 25 10.70 -6.42 3.19
CA ASN A 25 11.40 -7.23 4.18
C ASN A 25 12.17 -6.36 5.19
N ASN A 26 12.69 -7.02 6.25
CA ASN A 26 13.45 -6.36 7.33
C ASN A 26 14.67 -5.55 6.86
N HIS A 27 15.29 -5.89 5.73
CA HIS A 27 16.43 -5.13 5.21
C HIS A 27 15.96 -3.86 4.50
N GLN A 28 14.91 -3.96 3.69
CA GLN A 28 14.33 -2.83 2.97
C GLN A 28 13.69 -1.81 3.92
N ALA A 29 13.07 -2.27 5.01
CA ALA A 29 12.40 -1.40 5.99
C ALA A 29 13.35 -0.69 6.98
N ARG A 30 14.69 -0.87 6.89
CA ARG A 30 15.64 -0.28 7.85
C ARG A 30 15.73 1.24 7.78
N ASN A 31 15.52 1.82 6.60
CA ASN A 31 15.59 3.26 6.39
C ASN A 31 14.34 3.70 5.63
N MET A 32 13.45 4.37 6.34
CA MET A 32 12.17 4.87 5.83
C MET A 32 12.00 6.36 6.14
N ASP A 33 13.11 7.10 6.33
CA ASP A 33 13.09 8.52 6.71
C ASP A 33 12.43 9.41 5.64
N ASP A 34 12.46 8.99 4.38
CA ASP A 34 11.80 9.62 3.24
C ASP A 34 10.38 9.07 2.96
N VAL A 35 9.92 8.06 3.72
CA VAL A 35 8.61 7.45 3.57
C VAL A 35 7.65 7.99 4.63
N ARG A 36 6.56 8.61 4.18
CA ARG A 36 5.48 9.02 5.08
C ARG A 36 4.64 7.83 5.53
N SER A 37 4.57 7.59 6.84
CA SER A 37 3.66 6.59 7.40
C SER A 37 2.19 6.98 7.18
N LEU A 38 1.38 6.00 6.77
CA LEU A 38 -0.08 6.09 6.66
C LEU A 38 -0.81 5.43 7.85
N GLY A 39 -0.05 5.02 8.88
CA GLY A 39 -0.56 4.41 10.10
C GLY A 39 -0.01 3.01 10.35
N VAL A 40 -0.59 2.35 11.37
CA VAL A 40 -0.26 0.99 11.78
C VAL A 40 -1.56 0.18 11.82
N ILE A 41 -1.49 -1.08 11.38
CA ILE A 41 -2.57 -2.06 11.53
C ILE A 41 -2.10 -3.09 12.53
N TYR A 42 -2.83 -3.24 13.63
CA TYR A 42 -2.55 -4.24 14.66
C TYR A 42 -3.49 -5.42 14.48
N ILE A 43 -2.92 -6.62 14.42
CA ILE A 43 -3.68 -7.87 14.35
C ILE A 43 -3.31 -8.71 15.56
N ASN A 44 -4.32 -9.12 16.32
CA ASN A 44 -4.12 -9.97 17.48
C ASN A 44 -3.92 -11.43 17.02
N HIS A 45 -2.69 -11.94 17.20
CA HIS A 45 -2.32 -13.30 16.81
C HIS A 45 -3.00 -14.41 17.64
N HIS A 46 -3.67 -14.07 18.74
CA HIS A 46 -4.52 -15.03 19.47
C HIS A 46 -5.82 -15.35 18.70
N PHE A 47 -6.26 -14.43 17.82
CA PHE A 47 -7.49 -14.56 17.06
C PHE A 47 -7.27 -14.83 15.57
N ALA A 48 -6.07 -14.61 15.05
CA ALA A 48 -5.74 -14.81 13.65
C ALA A 48 -4.44 -15.59 13.51
N THR A 49 -4.45 -16.55 12.59
CA THR A 49 -3.22 -17.18 12.08
C THR A 49 -2.34 -16.18 11.36
N GLU A 50 -1.06 -16.50 11.18
CA GLU A 50 -0.12 -15.64 10.44
C GLU A 50 -0.59 -15.36 9.00
N SER A 51 -1.18 -16.36 8.32
CA SER A 51 -1.73 -16.19 6.97
C SER A 51 -2.93 -15.25 6.93
N GLU A 52 -3.84 -15.35 7.91
CA GLU A 52 -5.00 -14.44 8.02
C GLU A 52 -4.53 -13.02 8.34
N ALA A 53 -3.53 -12.88 9.21
CA ALA A 53 -2.92 -11.60 9.51
C ALA A 53 -2.28 -10.97 8.27
N HIS A 54 -1.54 -11.75 7.49
CA HIS A 54 -0.88 -11.28 6.28
C HIS A 54 -1.89 -10.79 5.24
N LEU A 55 -2.97 -11.55 5.01
CA LEU A 55 -4.04 -11.14 4.09
C LEU A 55 -4.67 -9.82 4.53
N ALA A 56 -5.04 -9.69 5.79
CA ALA A 56 -5.66 -8.48 6.33
C ALA A 56 -4.72 -7.26 6.30
N LEU A 57 -3.40 -7.47 6.45
CA LEU A 57 -2.40 -6.41 6.28
C LEU A 57 -2.31 -5.96 4.82
N ASN A 58 -2.31 -6.88 3.85
CA ASN A 58 -2.31 -6.54 2.43
C ASN A 58 -3.59 -5.76 2.05
N GLU A 59 -4.77 -6.28 2.41
CA GLU A 59 -6.05 -5.60 2.16
C GLU A 59 -6.10 -4.21 2.82
N GLY A 60 -5.61 -4.10 4.05
CA GLY A 60 -5.56 -2.84 4.78
C GLY A 60 -4.57 -1.84 4.18
N ALA A 61 -3.46 -2.31 3.59
CA ALA A 61 -2.51 -1.47 2.87
C ALA A 61 -3.13 -0.96 1.55
N GLU A 62 -3.78 -1.83 0.78
CA GLU A 62 -4.50 -1.46 -0.44
C GLU A 62 -5.62 -0.45 -0.16
N ALA A 63 -6.44 -0.69 0.87
CA ALA A 63 -7.52 0.21 1.25
C ALA A 63 -7.04 1.63 1.64
N ARG A 64 -5.79 1.74 2.09
CA ARG A 64 -5.15 3.03 2.43
C ARG A 64 -4.38 3.64 1.26
N ASN A 65 -4.33 2.99 0.11
CA ASN A 65 -3.44 3.31 -1.01
C ASN A 65 -1.98 3.45 -0.54
N ALA A 66 -1.54 2.55 0.34
CA ALA A 66 -0.16 2.50 0.77
C ALA A 66 0.73 1.97 -0.36
N MET A 67 1.85 2.64 -0.60
CA MET A 67 2.85 2.16 -1.57
C MET A 67 3.64 0.98 -0.99
N TYR A 68 3.88 1.01 0.32
CA TYR A 68 4.68 0.03 1.04
C TYR A 68 4.00 -0.34 2.37
N TYR A 69 4.20 -1.58 2.79
CA TYR A 69 3.95 -2.01 4.16
C TYR A 69 5.08 -2.92 4.64
N HIS A 70 5.26 -3.01 5.95
CA HIS A 70 6.22 -3.90 6.58
C HIS A 70 5.55 -4.63 7.74
N VAL A 71 5.72 -5.95 7.78
CA VAL A 71 5.12 -6.80 8.81
C VAL A 71 6.13 -7.05 9.92
N ILE A 72 5.74 -6.73 11.16
CA ILE A 72 6.50 -7.07 12.35
C ILE A 72 5.67 -8.07 13.16
N LEU A 73 6.18 -9.30 13.28
CA LEU A 73 5.60 -10.31 14.15
C LEU A 73 6.15 -10.12 15.58
N ILE A 74 5.27 -9.75 16.49
CA ILE A 74 5.57 -9.69 17.94
C ILE A 74 4.98 -10.96 18.56
N ARG A 75 5.85 -11.80 19.12
CA ARG A 75 5.48 -13.02 19.85
C ARG A 75 5.38 -12.77 21.34
#